data_AF-A0A8J7URD7-F1
#
_entry.id   AF-A0A8J7URD7-F1
#
_cell.length_a   1.000
_cell.length_b   1.000
_cell.length_c   1.000
_cell.angle_alpha   90.00
_cell.angle_beta   90.00
_cell.angle_gamma   90.00
#
_symmetry.space_group_name_H-M   'P 1'
#
loop_
_entity.id
_entity.type
_entity.pdbx_description
1 polymer ?
#
loop_
_entity_poly.entity_id
_entity_poly.type
_entity_poly.pdbx_seq_one_letter_code
_entity_poly.pdbx_strand_id
1 'polypeptide(L)'
;MDAKNSENKENNEFNNPEFDIIEVKIPAGLPQSVIGRLLSNYEVQHEVKKDEITQQEYPVLFGFKKNVEEAMANVVLYTEMRFALRDIARLSKFHKIPVKLYSKDENVQHILSVAIQDCLKADIEIINTELDQESEIIKVLDNEIYVYI
;
A
#
# COMPACT_ATOMS: atom_id res chain seq x y z
N MET A 1 -53.77 -26.08 -26.28
CA MET A 1 -53.22 -24.73 -26.13
C MET A 1 -53.52 -24.32 -24.72
N ASP A 2 -52.50 -24.13 -23.89
CA ASP A 2 -52.38 -22.94 -23.04
C ASP A 2 -51.02 -22.98 -22.34
N ALA A 3 -50.46 -21.79 -22.22
CA ALA A 3 -49.05 -21.52 -22.28
C ALA A 3 -48.31 -21.84 -20.97
N LYS A 4 -47.06 -22.27 -21.13
CA LYS A 4 -46.04 -22.32 -20.09
C LYS A 4 -45.91 -20.94 -19.44
N ASN A 5 -46.23 -20.85 -18.15
CA ASN A 5 -45.92 -19.68 -17.36
C ASN A 5 -44.47 -19.82 -16.85
N SER A 6 -43.53 -19.34 -17.65
CA SER A 6 -42.13 -19.16 -17.27
C SER A 6 -41.83 -17.67 -17.43
N GLU A 7 -42.19 -16.89 -16.41
CA GLU A 7 -41.84 -15.48 -16.32
C GLU A 7 -40.73 -15.28 -15.28
N ASN A 8 -39.56 -14.94 -15.81
CA ASN A 8 -38.59 -13.97 -15.31
C ASN A 8 -38.05 -14.13 -13.88
N LYS A 9 -37.06 -15.02 -13.74
CA LYS A 9 -35.93 -14.82 -12.81
C LYS A 9 -34.77 -14.16 -13.56
N GLU A 10 -34.92 -12.90 -13.93
CA GLU A 10 -33.79 -12.08 -14.34
C GLU A 10 -33.82 -10.78 -13.54
N ASN A 11 -32.63 -10.35 -13.13
CA ASN A 11 -32.27 -9.03 -12.62
C ASN A 11 -32.35 -8.83 -11.09
N ASN A 12 -31.25 -9.18 -10.40
CA ASN A 12 -30.79 -8.43 -9.22
C ASN A 12 -29.28 -8.58 -8.95
N GLU A 13 -28.44 -8.77 -9.98
CA GLU A 13 -26.97 -8.75 -9.85
C GLU A 13 -26.34 -7.40 -10.23
N PHE A 14 -27.13 -6.40 -10.66
CA PHE A 14 -26.62 -5.12 -11.17
C PHE A 14 -26.39 -4.01 -10.12
N ASN A 15 -26.56 -4.30 -8.83
CA ASN A 15 -26.31 -3.34 -7.74
C ASN A 15 -25.23 -3.86 -6.77
N ASN A 16 -24.14 -4.43 -7.28
CA ASN A 16 -22.97 -4.68 -6.44
C ASN A 16 -22.07 -3.42 -6.45
N PRO A 17 -21.96 -2.67 -5.34
CA PRO A 17 -21.13 -1.46 -5.25
C PRO A 17 -19.63 -1.71 -5.47
N GLU A 18 -19.19 -2.97 -5.51
CA GLU A 18 -17.82 -3.32 -5.90
C GLU A 18 -17.53 -3.02 -7.39
N PHE A 19 -18.56 -2.97 -8.25
CA PHE A 19 -18.41 -2.62 -9.67
C PHE A 19 -18.51 -1.10 -9.92
N ASP A 20 -18.72 -0.29 -8.88
CA ASP A 20 -18.71 1.16 -9.02
C ASP A 20 -17.31 1.62 -9.39
N ILE A 21 -17.19 2.45 -10.42
CA ILE A 21 -15.94 3.11 -10.75
C ILE A 21 -15.84 4.37 -9.90
N ILE A 22 -14.78 4.47 -9.11
CA ILE A 22 -14.52 5.63 -8.26
C ILE A 22 -13.18 6.27 -8.61
N GLU A 23 -13.01 7.50 -8.15
CA GLU A 23 -11.75 8.24 -8.21
C GLU A 23 -11.40 8.77 -6.82
N VAL A 24 -10.15 8.57 -6.42
CA VAL A 24 -9.63 9.00 -5.11
C VAL A 24 -8.32 9.76 -5.31
N LYS A 25 -8.19 10.90 -4.62
CA LYS A 25 -6.93 11.66 -4.61
C LYS A 25 -5.88 10.93 -3.77
N ILE A 26 -4.69 10.74 -4.32
CA ILE A 26 -3.55 10.20 -3.58
C ILE A 26 -2.94 11.34 -2.74
N PRO A 27 -2.61 11.12 -1.45
CA PRO A 27 -1.95 12.10 -0.62
C PRO A 27 -0.68 12.66 -1.27
N ALA A 28 -0.49 13.98 -1.16
CA ALA A 28 0.71 14.63 -1.66
C ALA A 28 1.97 14.15 -0.90
N GLY A 29 3.13 14.22 -1.56
CA GLY A 29 4.43 13.90 -0.94
C GLY A 29 4.97 12.51 -1.26
N LEU A 30 4.29 11.75 -2.12
CA LEU A 30 4.80 10.51 -2.73
C LEU A 30 5.31 10.79 -4.15
N PRO A 31 6.55 10.39 -4.49
CA PRO A 31 7.04 10.47 -5.87
C PRO A 31 6.20 9.60 -6.82
N GLN A 32 5.98 10.06 -8.06
CA GLN A 32 5.24 9.31 -9.08
C GLN A 32 5.84 7.91 -9.33
N SER A 33 7.18 7.79 -9.28
CA SER A 33 7.87 6.51 -9.40
C SER A 33 7.61 5.54 -8.24
N VAL A 34 7.30 6.04 -7.04
CA VAL A 34 6.89 5.23 -5.90
C VAL A 34 5.44 4.80 -6.08
N ILE A 35 4.56 5.73 -6.46
CA ILE A 35 3.15 5.45 -6.75
C ILE A 35 3.04 4.33 -7.80
N GLY A 36 3.74 4.45 -8.93
CA GLY A 36 3.72 3.41 -9.98
C GLY A 36 4.22 2.03 -9.52
N ARG A 37 5.18 1.96 -8.58
CA ARG A 37 5.67 0.70 -8.02
C ARG A 37 4.70 0.07 -7.03
N LEU A 38 4.07 0.87 -6.18
CA LEU A 38 3.09 0.38 -5.21
C LEU A 38 1.83 -0.15 -5.89
N LEU A 39 1.45 0.48 -7.00
CA LEU A 39 0.21 0.19 -7.71
C LEU A 39 0.34 -0.86 -8.82
N SER A 40 1.56 -1.34 -9.12
CA SER A 40 1.80 -2.23 -10.26
C SER A 40 1.03 -3.56 -10.20
N ASN A 41 0.63 -3.97 -8.99
CA ASN A 41 -0.08 -5.23 -8.75
C ASN A 41 -1.60 -5.05 -8.62
N TYR A 42 -2.10 -3.82 -8.76
CA TYR A 42 -3.52 -3.49 -8.62
C TYR A 42 -4.11 -3.14 -9.99
N GLU A 43 -5.32 -3.60 -10.25
CA GLU A 43 -6.08 -3.26 -11.46
C GLU A 43 -6.71 -1.86 -11.33
N VAL A 44 -5.85 -0.85 -11.31
CA VAL A 44 -6.19 0.57 -11.14
C VAL A 44 -5.37 1.42 -12.10
N GLN A 45 -5.91 2.57 -12.47
CA GLN A 45 -5.22 3.56 -13.30
C GLN A 45 -4.83 4.76 -12.44
N HIS A 46 -3.68 5.36 -12.73
CA HIS A 46 -3.21 6.56 -12.04
C HIS A 46 -2.97 7.69 -13.05
N GLU A 47 -3.34 8.90 -12.68
CA GLU A 47 -3.16 10.11 -13.48
C GLU A 47 -2.77 11.29 -12.59
N VAL A 48 -2.14 12.30 -13.18
CA VAL A 48 -1.92 13.60 -12.52
C VAL A 48 -2.95 14.58 -13.04
N LYS A 49 -3.81 15.07 -12.15
CA LYS A 49 -4.82 16.10 -12.45
C LYS A 49 -4.38 17.45 -11.91
N LYS A 50 -4.99 18.51 -12.43
CA LYS A 50 -4.74 19.88 -11.99
C LYS A 50 -5.98 20.44 -11.31
N ASP A 51 -5.80 21.06 -10.16
CA ASP A 51 -6.89 21.70 -9.43
C ASP A 51 -7.25 23.03 -10.12
N GLU A 52 -8.54 23.22 -10.44
CA GLU A 52 -8.97 24.40 -11.22
C GLU A 52 -8.75 25.70 -10.45
N ILE A 53 -8.84 25.67 -9.12
CA ILE A 53 -8.75 26.85 -8.26
C ILE A 53 -7.29 27.15 -7.92
N THR A 54 -6.59 26.15 -7.40
CA THR A 54 -5.21 26.33 -6.90
C THR A 54 -4.16 26.16 -7.98
N GLN A 55 -4.54 25.64 -9.16
CA GLN A 55 -3.65 25.29 -10.27
C GLN A 55 -2.55 24.28 -9.89
N GLN A 56 -2.69 23.62 -8.73
CA GLN A 56 -1.74 22.61 -8.25
C GLN A 56 -2.04 21.25 -8.87
N GLU A 57 -0.98 20.54 -9.24
CA GLU A 57 -1.06 19.17 -9.71
C GLU A 57 -1.19 18.20 -8.53
N TYR A 58 -2.05 17.20 -8.67
CA TYR A 58 -2.25 16.14 -7.69
C TYR A 58 -2.46 14.78 -8.36
N PRO A 59 -1.86 13.71 -7.81
CA PRO A 59 -2.13 12.36 -8.28
C PRO A 59 -3.52 11.88 -7.90
N VAL A 60 -4.17 11.16 -8.81
CA VAL A 60 -5.43 10.46 -8.59
C VAL A 60 -5.29 9.00 -8.95
N LEU A 61 -6.05 8.18 -8.25
CA LEU A 61 -6.27 6.78 -8.54
C LEU A 61 -7.73 6.58 -8.97
N PHE A 62 -7.97 5.83 -10.04
CA PHE A 62 -9.32 5.52 -10.48
C PHE A 62 -9.44 4.10 -11.02
N GLY A 63 -10.64 3.53 -10.88
CA GLY A 63 -10.91 2.13 -11.21
C GLY A 63 -12.10 1.61 -10.41
N PHE A 64 -12.30 0.29 -10.42
CA PHE A 64 -13.33 -0.34 -9.58
C PHE A 64 -13.08 -0.07 -8.11
N LYS A 65 -14.15 0.23 -7.37
CA LYS A 65 -14.14 0.65 -5.97
C LYS A 65 -13.25 -0.22 -5.10
N LYS A 66 -13.45 -1.54 -5.18
CA LYS A 66 -12.66 -2.51 -4.40
C LYS A 66 -11.16 -2.38 -4.67
N ASN A 67 -10.77 -2.34 -5.95
CA ASN A 67 -9.36 -2.25 -6.34
C ASN A 67 -8.75 -0.92 -5.91
N VAL A 68 -9.49 0.18 -6.02
CA VAL A 68 -9.05 1.52 -5.59
C VAL A 68 -8.88 1.56 -4.07
N GLU A 69 -9.82 1.00 -3.31
CA GLU A 69 -9.74 0.94 -1.84
C GLU A 69 -8.56 0.10 -1.36
N GLU A 70 -8.35 -1.09 -1.95
CA GLU A 70 -7.21 -1.97 -1.63
C GLU A 70 -5.86 -1.31 -1.97
N ALA A 71 -5.77 -0.69 -3.16
CA ALA A 71 -4.59 0.04 -3.58
C ALA A 71 -4.30 1.25 -2.67
N MET A 72 -5.33 1.99 -2.27
CA MET A 72 -5.18 3.12 -1.35
C MET A 72 -4.77 2.67 0.05
N ALA A 73 -5.26 1.53 0.54
CA ALA A 73 -4.80 0.95 1.80
C ALA A 73 -3.29 0.65 1.76
N ASN A 74 -2.79 0.16 0.62
CA ASN A 74 -1.36 -0.06 0.41
C ASN A 74 -0.55 1.26 0.40
N VAL A 75 -1.07 2.31 -0.23
CA VAL A 75 -0.46 3.65 -0.20
C VAL A 75 -0.35 4.21 1.24
N VAL A 76 -1.38 3.98 2.06
CA VAL A 76 -1.38 4.37 3.48
C VAL A 76 -0.34 3.56 4.25
N LEU A 77 -0.32 2.23 4.07
CA LEU A 77 0.65 1.35 4.73
C LEU A 77 2.09 1.73 4.36
N TYR A 78 2.38 2.03 3.09
CA TYR A 78 3.68 2.54 2.66
C TYR A 78 4.08 3.82 3.40
N THR A 79 3.14 4.76 3.53
CA THR A 79 3.40 6.06 4.16
C THR A 79 3.78 5.88 5.63
N GLU A 80 3.02 5.07 6.37
CA GLU A 80 3.32 4.75 7.76
C GLU A 80 4.63 3.96 7.91
N MET A 81 4.86 3.00 7.01
CA MET A 81 6.10 2.23 6.96
C MET A 81 7.31 3.13 6.79
N ARG A 82 7.23 4.14 5.92
CA ARG A 82 8.31 5.09 5.69
C ARG A 82 8.64 5.91 6.95
N PHE A 83 7.64 6.23 7.77
CA PHE A 83 7.86 6.91 9.05
C PHE A 83 8.54 5.98 10.06
N ALA A 84 8.05 4.76 10.21
CA ALA A 84 8.65 3.76 11.11
C ALA A 84 10.11 3.47 10.72
N LEU A 85 10.39 3.21 9.45
CA LEU A 85 11.74 2.96 8.95
C LEU A 85 12.68 4.15 9.15
N ARG A 86 12.16 5.38 9.03
CA ARG A 86 12.97 6.59 9.28
C ARG A 86 13.43 6.67 10.74
N ASP A 87 12.57 6.29 11.68
CA ASP A 87 12.92 6.30 13.10
C ASP A 87 13.87 5.16 13.45
N ILE A 88 13.65 3.96 12.92
CA ILE A 88 14.61 2.83 13.00
C ILE A 88 15.97 3.25 12.43
N ALA A 89 16.01 3.86 11.24
CA ALA A 89 17.24 4.32 10.60
C ALA A 89 17.99 5.36 11.44
N ARG A 90 17.27 6.27 12.09
CA ARG A 90 17.87 7.26 13.01
C ARG A 90 18.51 6.58 14.21
N LEU A 91 17.81 5.62 14.83
CA LEU A 91 18.30 4.88 15.99
C LEU A 91 19.50 4.01 15.64
N SER A 92 19.39 3.21 14.58
CA SER A 92 20.48 2.38 14.03
C SER A 92 21.73 3.22 13.80
N LYS A 93 21.60 4.38 13.13
CA LYS A 93 22.73 5.28 12.88
C LYS A 93 23.30 5.92 14.15
N PHE A 94 22.44 6.34 15.07
CA PHE A 94 22.87 6.97 16.33
C PHE A 94 23.68 6.00 17.18
N HIS A 95 23.21 4.75 17.30
CA HIS A 95 23.87 3.70 18.06
C HIS A 95 24.94 2.94 17.27
N LYS A 96 25.03 3.13 15.95
CA LYS A 96 25.92 2.42 15.02
C LYS A 96 25.71 0.91 15.03
N ILE A 97 24.44 0.50 15.01
CA ILE A 97 24.06 -0.92 15.04
C ILE A 97 23.33 -1.26 13.73
N PRO A 98 23.78 -2.25 12.95
CA PRO A 98 23.04 -2.74 11.80
C PRO A 98 21.72 -3.37 12.26
N VAL A 99 20.67 -3.23 11.45
CA VAL A 99 19.34 -3.76 11.77
C VAL A 99 18.85 -4.63 10.63
N LYS A 100 18.29 -5.80 10.95
CA LYS A 100 17.59 -6.64 9.97
C LYS A 100 16.09 -6.59 10.23
N LEU A 101 15.32 -6.44 9.17
CA LEU A 101 13.86 -6.34 9.23
C LEU A 101 13.22 -7.50 8.48
N TYR A 102 12.18 -8.06 9.08
CA TYR A 102 11.39 -9.16 8.53
C TYR A 102 9.91 -8.93 8.79
N SER A 103 9.05 -9.40 7.88
CA SER A 103 7.63 -9.58 8.15
C SER A 103 7.18 -10.92 7.59
N LYS A 104 6.18 -11.52 8.25
CA LYS A 104 5.54 -12.78 7.79
C LYS A 104 4.59 -12.54 6.63
N ASP A 105 4.15 -11.31 6.44
CA ASP A 105 3.27 -10.90 5.36
C ASP A 105 4.09 -10.48 4.13
N GLU A 106 3.87 -11.15 2.99
CA GLU A 106 4.59 -10.90 1.74
C GLU A 106 4.35 -9.49 1.18
N ASN A 107 3.14 -8.95 1.34
CA ASN A 107 2.82 -7.59 0.91
C ASN A 107 3.56 -6.57 1.78
N VAL A 108 3.60 -6.77 3.11
CA VAL A 108 4.40 -5.93 4.02
C VAL A 108 5.88 -6.01 3.66
N GLN A 109 6.39 -7.19 3.33
CA GLN A 109 7.77 -7.40 2.92
C GLN A 109 8.11 -6.68 1.60
N HIS A 110 7.19 -6.72 0.64
CA HIS A 110 7.31 -5.94 -0.58
C HIS A 110 7.36 -4.43 -0.27
N ILE A 111 6.44 -3.92 0.56
CA ILE A 111 6.39 -2.50 0.94
C ILE A 111 7.67 -2.07 1.64
N LEU A 112 8.22 -2.88 2.56
CA LEU A 112 9.50 -2.63 3.21
C LEU A 112 10.63 -2.45 2.19
N SER A 113 10.68 -3.32 1.17
CA SER A 113 11.71 -3.26 0.12
C SER A 113 11.64 -2.00 -0.74
N VAL A 114 10.45 -1.42 -0.89
CA VAL A 114 10.24 -0.14 -1.60
C VAL A 114 10.57 1.03 -0.67
N ALA A 115 10.01 1.02 0.55
CA ALA A 115 10.09 2.14 1.50
C ALA A 115 11.50 2.37 2.04
N ILE A 116 12.32 1.31 2.14
CA ILE A 116 13.70 1.44 2.61
C ILE A 116 14.57 2.30 1.68
N GLN A 117 14.23 2.34 0.39
CA GLN A 117 14.96 3.13 -0.60
C GLN A 117 14.77 4.64 -0.40
N ASP A 118 13.68 5.03 0.26
CA ASP A 118 13.36 6.42 0.61
C ASP A 118 13.94 6.82 1.98
N CYS A 119 14.56 5.89 2.70
CA CYS A 119 15.12 6.14 4.03
C CYS A 119 16.58 6.63 3.95
N LEU A 120 17.04 7.25 5.05
CA LEU A 120 18.45 7.65 5.19
C LEU A 120 19.35 6.43 4.96
N LYS A 121 20.57 6.64 4.41
CA LYS A 121 21.61 5.60 4.33
C LYS A 121 21.95 5.07 5.73
N ALA A 122 21.20 4.10 6.18
CA ALA A 122 21.38 3.35 7.42
C ALA A 122 21.68 1.90 7.03
N ASP A 123 22.38 1.19 7.90
CA ASP A 123 22.70 -0.22 7.72
C ASP A 123 21.47 -1.06 8.09
N ILE A 124 20.41 -0.91 7.29
CA ILE A 124 19.18 -1.68 7.40
C ILE A 124 19.12 -2.68 6.25
N GLU A 125 18.93 -3.93 6.58
CA GLU A 125 18.75 -5.03 5.64
C GLU A 125 17.32 -5.59 5.77
N ILE A 126 16.61 -5.75 4.64
CA ILE A 126 15.35 -6.51 4.62
C ILE A 126 15.69 -7.96 4.32
N ILE A 127 15.37 -8.87 5.25
CA ILE A 127 15.61 -10.30 5.09
C ILE A 127 14.30 -11.02 4.75
N ASN A 128 14.40 -12.15 4.04
CA ASN A 128 13.24 -12.90 3.55
C ASN A 128 12.85 -14.09 4.44
N THR A 129 13.63 -14.38 5.47
CA THR A 129 13.42 -15.51 6.37
C THR A 129 13.53 -15.06 7.82
N GLU A 130 12.62 -15.56 8.65
CA GLU A 130 12.67 -15.38 10.10
C GLU A 130 14.00 -15.91 10.66
N LEU A 131 14.60 -15.19 11.60
CA LEU A 131 15.85 -15.59 12.26
C LEU A 131 15.55 -16.18 13.63
N ASP A 132 16.29 -17.24 13.98
CA ASP A 132 16.23 -17.87 15.31
C ASP A 132 17.08 -17.08 16.31
N GLN A 133 16.66 -15.85 16.59
CA GLN A 133 17.28 -14.94 17.56
C GLN A 133 16.22 -14.00 18.14
N GLU A 134 16.57 -13.32 19.23
CA GLU A 134 15.67 -12.35 19.86
C GLU A 134 15.37 -11.18 18.90
N SER A 135 14.10 -10.78 18.84
CA SER A 135 13.63 -9.69 18.01
C SER A 135 12.67 -8.80 18.77
N GLU A 136 12.72 -7.50 18.50
CA GLU A 136 11.64 -6.59 18.88
C GLU A 136 10.57 -6.59 17.81
N ILE A 137 9.30 -6.56 18.21
CA ILE A 137 8.18 -6.46 17.27
C ILE A 137 7.67 -5.03 17.29
N ILE A 138 7.74 -4.37 16.13
CA ILE A 138 7.12 -3.07 15.89
C ILE A 138 5.83 -3.30 15.13
N LYS A 139 4.75 -2.64 15.57
CA LYS A 139 3.47 -2.62 14.87
C LYS A 139 3.36 -1.37 14.01
N VAL A 140 3.08 -1.56 12.72
CA VAL A 140 2.76 -0.48 11.78
C VAL A 140 1.36 -0.76 11.25
N LEU A 141 0.40 0.05 11.69
CA LEU A 141 -1.02 -0.27 11.59
C LEU A 141 -1.27 -1.65 12.22
N ASP A 142 -1.96 -2.54 11.50
CA ASP A 142 -2.25 -3.91 11.95
C ASP A 142 -1.15 -4.93 11.59
N ASN A 143 0.00 -4.46 11.07
CA ASN A 143 1.07 -5.32 10.58
C ASN A 143 2.24 -5.40 11.56
N GLU A 144 2.85 -6.58 11.66
CA GLU A 144 4.01 -6.84 12.52
C GLU A 144 5.31 -6.85 11.71
N ILE A 145 6.31 -6.14 12.25
CA ILE A 145 7.67 -6.09 11.73
C ILE A 145 8.61 -6.55 12.83
N TYR A 146 9.38 -7.59 12.51
CA TYR A 146 10.40 -8.15 13.38
C TYR A 146 11.70 -7.41 13.13
N VAL A 147 12.24 -6.83 14.21
CA VAL A 147 13.46 -6.01 14.20
C VAL A 147 14.54 -6.78 14.93
N TYR A 148 15.59 -7.12 14.21
CA TYR A 148 16.75 -7.82 14.73
C TYR A 148 17.96 -6.87 14.78
N ILE A 149 18.71 -6.94 15.87
CA ILE A 149 19.86 -6.09 16.21
C ILE A 149 21.13 -6.95 16.26
#